data_AF-A0A059LJM0-F1
#
_entry.id   AF-A0A059LJM0-F1
#
_cell.length_a   1.000
_cell.length_b   1.000
_cell.length_c   1.000
_cell.angle_alpha   90.00
_cell.angle_beta   90.00
_cell.angle_gamma   90.00
#
_symmetry.space_group_name_H-M   'P 1'
#
loop_
_entity.id
_entity.type
_entity.pdbx_description
1 polymer ?
#
loop_
_entity_poly.entity_id
_entity_poly.type
_entity_poly.pdbx_seq_one_letter_code
_entity_poly.pdbx_strand_id
1 'polypeptide(L)'
;MDLGARSTAAGEYRGIMNLCRVLVRGLEAKAAADAAVDRCANIGNLRADVEECRRRASEAGGDPQDVIAARRLGLHYLQRYFYLIAYLGYLDCPVETRQPLFSQWMSERRELRYLLETLELE
;
A
#
# COMPACT_ATOMS: atom_id res chain seq x y z
N MET A 1 -4.17 -27.73 12.09
CA MET A 1 -3.03 -26.83 12.32
C MET A 1 -2.15 -26.94 11.09
N ASP A 2 -2.30 -26.01 10.17
CA ASP A 2 -1.29 -25.72 9.16
C ASP A 2 -0.90 -24.26 9.37
N LEU A 3 0.23 -24.08 10.06
CA LEU A 3 0.89 -22.82 10.30
C LEU A 3 1.65 -22.45 9.01
N GLY A 4 0.88 -22.18 7.95
CA GLY A 4 1.41 -21.55 6.75
C GLY A 4 1.84 -20.14 7.16
N ALA A 5 3.15 -19.97 7.37
CA ALA A 5 3.77 -18.71 7.73
C ALA A 5 3.11 -17.57 6.93
N ARG A 6 2.31 -16.74 7.62
CA ARG A 6 1.95 -15.42 7.13
C ARG A 6 3.28 -14.75 6.87
N SER A 7 3.71 -14.70 5.61
CA SER A 7 4.95 -14.05 5.20
C SER A 7 4.97 -12.68 5.88
N THR A 8 5.84 -12.54 6.89
CA THR A 8 5.96 -11.30 7.66
C THR A 8 6.43 -10.14 6.77
N ALA A 9 6.93 -10.45 5.57
CA ALA A 9 7.31 -9.48 4.55
C ALA A 9 6.14 -8.95 3.69
N ALA A 10 4.98 -9.62 3.66
CA ALA A 10 3.86 -9.23 2.79
C ALA A 10 3.22 -7.91 3.28
N GLY A 11 3.60 -6.80 2.66
CA GLY A 11 3.17 -5.45 3.03
C GLY A 11 4.27 -4.55 3.58
N GLU A 12 5.51 -5.03 3.74
CA GLU A 12 6.67 -4.24 4.18
C GLU A 12 7.42 -3.58 3.01
N TYR A 13 6.67 -3.08 2.03
CA TYR A 13 7.23 -2.41 0.87
C TYR A 13 7.91 -1.11 1.28
N ARG A 14 9.12 -0.80 0.77
CA ARG A 14 9.87 0.40 1.18
C ARG A 14 9.04 1.67 1.07
N GLY A 15 8.29 1.83 -0.02
CA GLY A 15 7.40 2.98 -0.23
C GLY A 15 6.28 3.08 0.82
N ILE A 16 5.72 1.95 1.24
CA ILE A 16 4.71 1.91 2.31
C ILE A 16 5.33 2.19 3.68
N MET A 17 6.53 1.69 3.95
CA MET A 17 7.24 2.00 5.18
C MET A 17 7.64 3.48 5.25
N ASN A 18 8.00 4.08 4.12
CA ASN A 18 8.22 5.53 4.02
C ASN A 18 6.94 6.32 4.31
N LEU A 19 5.78 5.88 3.78
CA LEU A 19 4.49 6.48 4.12
C LEU A 19 4.24 6.42 5.64
N CYS A 20 4.44 5.26 6.26
CA CYS A 20 4.22 5.10 7.69
C CYS A 20 5.08 6.05 8.54
N ARG A 21 6.30 6.38 8.10
CA ARG A 21 7.21 7.31 8.80
C ARG A 21 6.75 8.76 8.77
N VAL A 22 6.02 9.17 7.72
CA VAL A 22 5.55 10.57 7.57
C VAL A 22 4.13 10.78 8.10
N LEU A 23 3.41 9.70 8.39
CA LEU A 23 2.10 9.77 9.04
C LEU A 23 2.26 9.77 10.56
N VAL A 24 1.49 10.63 11.24
CA VAL A 24 1.28 10.50 12.68
C VAL A 24 0.60 9.15 12.92
N ARG A 25 1.19 8.32 13.79
CA ARG A 25 0.71 6.96 14.09
C ARG A 25 0.57 6.09 12.83
N GLY A 26 1.51 6.24 11.90
CA GLY A 26 1.45 5.57 10.59
C GLY A 26 1.50 4.04 10.66
N LEU A 27 2.19 3.46 11.64
CA LEU A 27 2.21 2.01 11.84
C LEU A 27 0.84 1.49 12.31
N GLU A 28 0.15 2.24 13.16
CA GLU A 28 -1.21 1.93 13.59
C GLU A 28 -2.21 2.06 12.44
N ALA A 29 -2.07 3.10 11.60
CA ALA A 29 -2.86 3.25 10.38
C ALA A 29 -2.63 2.06 9.42
N LYS A 30 -1.38 1.61 9.26
CA LYS A 30 -1.05 0.40 8.49
C LYS A 30 -1.68 -0.85 9.10
N ALA A 31 -1.56 -1.06 10.40
CA ALA A 31 -2.15 -2.22 11.07
C ALA A 31 -3.68 -2.26 10.92
N ALA A 32 -4.34 -1.10 10.98
CA ALA A 32 -5.77 -0.98 10.71
C ALA A 32 -6.11 -1.29 9.25
N ALA A 33 -5.30 -0.85 8.29
CA ALA A 33 -5.45 -1.18 6.87
C ALA A 33 -5.28 -2.68 6.63
N ASP A 34 -4.26 -3.30 7.21
CA ASP A 34 -3.98 -4.73 7.12
C ASP A 34 -5.15 -5.55 7.63
N ALA A 35 -5.69 -5.18 8.80
CA ALA A 35 -6.86 -5.83 9.37
C ALA A 35 -8.11 -5.67 8.49
N ALA A 36 -8.29 -4.50 7.85
CA ALA A 36 -9.40 -4.28 6.91
C ALA A 36 -9.25 -5.14 5.64
N VAL A 37 -8.05 -5.20 5.05
CA VAL A 37 -7.75 -6.05 3.89
C VAL A 37 -7.97 -7.52 4.23
N ASP A 38 -7.54 -7.97 5.41
CA ASP A 38 -7.71 -9.36 5.85
C ASP A 38 -9.17 -9.76 6.04
N ARG A 39 -10.01 -8.86 6.59
CA ARG A 39 -11.45 -9.10 6.71
C ARG A 39 -12.16 -9.22 5.36
N CYS A 40 -11.60 -8.63 4.31
CA CYS A 40 -12.15 -8.66 2.95
C CYS A 40 -11.50 -9.72 2.04
N ALA A 41 -10.63 -10.57 2.58
CA ALA A 41 -9.80 -11.50 1.79
C ALA A 41 -10.60 -12.50 0.94
N ASN A 42 -11.87 -12.76 1.27
CA ASN A 42 -12.75 -13.65 0.50
C ASN A 42 -13.09 -13.11 -0.89
N ILE A 43 -13.02 -11.79 -1.11
CA ILE A 43 -13.22 -11.14 -2.41
C ILE A 43 -11.88 -10.99 -3.13
N GLY A 44 -10.83 -10.68 -2.36
CA GLY A 44 -9.45 -10.53 -2.82
C GLY A 44 -8.58 -9.95 -1.70
N ASN A 45 -7.29 -10.27 -1.71
CA ASN A 45 -6.35 -9.74 -0.72
C ASN A 45 -5.31 -8.87 -1.42
N LEU A 46 -5.45 -7.56 -1.27
CA LEU A 46 -4.61 -6.58 -1.94
C LEU A 46 -3.11 -6.77 -1.70
N ARG A 47 -2.72 -7.24 -0.50
CA ARG A 47 -1.30 -7.48 -0.19
C ARG A 47 -0.77 -8.71 -0.92
N ALA A 48 -1.59 -9.76 -1.05
CA ALA A 48 -1.26 -10.92 -1.86
C ALA A 48 -1.22 -10.58 -3.36
N ASP A 49 -2.13 -9.74 -3.84
CA ASP A 49 -2.17 -9.31 -5.26
C ASP A 49 -0.91 -8.53 -5.65
N VAL A 50 -0.40 -7.66 -4.75
CA VAL A 50 0.89 -6.96 -4.96
C VAL A 50 2.04 -7.96 -5.03
N GLU A 51 2.07 -8.94 -4.13
CA GLU A 51 3.15 -9.95 -4.08
C GLU A 51 3.15 -10.84 -5.32
N GLU A 52 1.98 -11.25 -5.80
CA GLU A 52 1.88 -12.03 -7.03
C GLU A 52 2.32 -11.22 -8.26
N CYS A 53 1.95 -9.94 -8.33
CA CYS A 53 2.44 -9.05 -9.39
C CYS A 53 3.97 -8.87 -9.33
N ARG A 54 4.53 -8.75 -8.13
CA ARG A 54 5.99 -8.68 -7.91
C ARG A 54 6.68 -9.94 -8.39
N ARG A 55 6.16 -11.11 -8.04
CA ARG A 55 6.70 -12.41 -8.47
C ARG A 55 6.75 -12.50 -9.98
N ARG A 56 5.65 -12.18 -10.67
CA ARG A 56 5.55 -12.18 -12.14
C ARG A 56 6.47 -11.14 -12.79
N ALA A 57 6.61 -9.97 -12.17
CA ALA A 57 7.50 -8.90 -12.63
C ALA A 57 9.00 -9.23 -12.52
N SER A 58 9.35 -10.25 -11.75
CA SER A 58 10.71 -10.70 -11.48
C SER A 58 10.99 -12.10 -12.05
N GLU A 59 10.05 -12.65 -12.83
CA GLU A 59 10.15 -13.99 -13.40
C GLU A 59 11.19 -14.03 -14.53
N ALA A 60 12.24 -14.82 -14.33
CA ALA A 60 13.32 -14.96 -15.30
C ALA A 60 12.82 -15.71 -16.55
N GLY A 61 13.08 -15.14 -17.73
CA GLY A 61 12.64 -15.73 -19.00
C GLY A 61 11.15 -15.52 -19.31
N GLY A 62 10.43 -14.71 -18.52
CA GLY A 62 9.08 -14.29 -18.84
C GLY A 62 9.00 -13.39 -20.08
N ASP A 63 7.84 -13.39 -20.74
CA ASP A 63 7.60 -12.49 -21.86
C ASP A 63 7.74 -11.01 -21.42
N PRO A 64 8.49 -10.16 -22.14
CA PRO A 64 8.69 -8.78 -21.75
C PRO A 64 7.40 -7.97 -21.56
N GLN A 65 6.34 -8.24 -22.35
CA GLN A 65 5.06 -7.54 -22.20
C GLN A 65 4.35 -7.97 -20.92
N ASP A 66 4.39 -9.26 -20.59
CA ASP A 66 3.81 -9.78 -19.36
C ASP A 66 4.52 -9.22 -18.12
N VAL A 67 5.85 -9.09 -18.16
CA VAL A 67 6.65 -8.47 -17.09
C VAL A 67 6.26 -7.00 -16.90
N ILE A 68 6.14 -6.23 -17.99
CA ILE A 68 5.73 -4.81 -17.94
C ILE A 68 4.30 -4.68 -17.41
N ALA A 69 3.38 -5.53 -17.87
CA ALA A 69 1.99 -5.54 -17.43
C ALA A 69 1.89 -5.87 -15.93
N ALA A 70 2.63 -6.88 -15.46
CA ALA A 70 2.68 -7.25 -14.05
C ALA A 70 3.24 -6.12 -13.18
N ARG A 71 4.32 -5.43 -13.61
CA ARG A 71 4.85 -4.26 -12.90
C ARG A 71 3.84 -3.14 -12.76
N ARG A 72 3.15 -2.79 -13.85
CA ARG A 72 2.12 -1.74 -13.86
C ARG A 72 0.94 -2.09 -12.95
N LEU A 73 0.44 -3.32 -13.05
CA LEU A 73 -0.67 -3.79 -12.23
C LEU A 73 -0.30 -3.82 -10.75
N GLY A 74 0.89 -4.35 -10.41
CA GLY A 74 1.40 -4.38 -9.04
C GLY A 74 1.57 -2.98 -8.46
N LEU A 75 2.07 -2.02 -9.24
CA LEU A 75 2.15 -0.62 -8.82
C LEU A 75 0.75 -0.04 -8.53
N HIS A 76 -0.26 -0.33 -9.36
CA HIS A 76 -1.63 0.12 -9.10
C HIS A 76 -2.21 -0.47 -7.81
N TYR A 77 -1.96 -1.76 -7.52
CA TYR A 77 -2.37 -2.35 -6.24
C TYR A 77 -1.62 -1.73 -5.06
N LEU A 78 -0.33 -1.45 -5.22
CA LEU A 78 0.47 -0.79 -4.20
C LEU A 78 -0.01 0.64 -3.92
N GLN A 79 -0.38 1.39 -4.95
CA GLN A 79 -1.00 2.72 -4.83
C GLN A 79 -2.33 2.66 -4.08
N ARG A 80 -3.19 1.67 -4.36
CA ARG A 80 -4.44 1.46 -3.61
C ARG A 80 -4.15 1.20 -2.12
N TYR A 81 -3.14 0.38 -1.83
CA TYR A 81 -2.75 0.08 -0.46
C TYR A 81 -2.20 1.33 0.25
N PHE A 82 -1.36 2.12 -0.44
CA PHE A 82 -0.91 3.44 0.02
C PHE A 82 -2.09 4.34 0.40
N TYR A 83 -3.11 4.45 -0.46
CA TYR A 83 -4.28 5.29 -0.20
C TYR A 83 -5.11 4.81 1.00
N LEU A 84 -5.26 3.50 1.21
CA LEU A 84 -5.97 2.98 2.38
C LEU A 84 -5.27 3.37 3.69
N ILE A 85 -3.94 3.24 3.74
CA ILE A 85 -3.15 3.64 4.90
C ILE A 85 -3.20 5.15 5.11
N ALA A 86 -3.01 5.93 4.04
CA ALA A 86 -3.06 7.38 4.09
C ALA A 86 -4.45 7.88 4.55
N TYR A 87 -5.53 7.25 4.09
CA TYR A 87 -6.88 7.59 4.50
C TYR A 87 -7.13 7.31 5.99
N LEU A 88 -6.61 6.18 6.51
CA LEU A 88 -6.69 5.89 7.94
C LEU A 88 -5.87 6.88 8.78
N GLY A 89 -4.69 7.29 8.29
CA GLY A 89 -3.92 8.37 8.91
C GLY A 89 -4.64 9.72 8.89
N TYR A 90 -5.35 10.03 7.80
CA TYR A 90 -6.21 11.22 7.70
C TYR A 90 -7.36 11.19 8.72
N LEU A 91 -7.99 10.03 8.92
CA LEU A 91 -9.07 9.88 9.90
C LEU A 91 -8.59 10.03 11.34
N ASP A 92 -7.33 9.71 11.64
CA ASP A 92 -6.71 9.88 12.97
C ASP A 92 -6.31 11.34 13.27
N CYS A 93 -6.33 12.24 12.29
CA CYS A 93 -6.08 13.66 12.53
C CYS A 93 -7.16 14.29 13.45
N PRO A 94 -6.79 15.14 14.41
CA PRO A 94 -7.75 15.88 15.23
C PRO A 94 -8.72 16.68 14.37
N VAL A 95 -10.01 16.64 14.69
CA VAL A 95 -11.09 17.24 13.89
C VAL A 95 -10.85 18.74 13.63
N GLU A 96 -10.26 19.44 14.59
CA GLU A 96 -9.96 20.87 14.54
C GLU A 96 -8.88 21.22 13.49
N THR A 97 -7.99 20.27 13.21
CA THR A 97 -6.84 20.42 12.30
C THR A 97 -6.99 19.63 11.01
N ARG A 98 -8.01 18.78 10.92
CA ARG A 98 -8.24 17.89 9.79
C ARG A 98 -8.92 18.69 8.68
N GLN A 99 -8.33 18.64 7.47
CA GLN A 99 -8.99 19.17 6.29
C GLN A 99 -10.35 18.50 6.08
N PRO A 100 -11.36 19.17 5.52
CA PRO A 100 -12.69 18.59 5.35
C PRO A 100 -12.70 17.43 4.35
N LEU A 101 -11.79 17.44 3.37
CA LEU A 101 -11.69 16.44 2.33
C LEU A 101 -10.33 15.73 2.37
N PHE A 102 -10.34 14.40 2.25
CA PHE A 102 -9.12 13.60 2.13
C PHE A 102 -8.26 14.03 0.94
N SER A 103 -8.87 14.35 -0.20
CA SER A 103 -8.16 14.79 -1.39
C SER A 103 -7.41 16.10 -1.17
N GLN A 104 -7.99 17.03 -0.39
CA GLN A 104 -7.34 18.28 -0.01
C GLN A 104 -6.18 18.03 0.97
N TRP A 105 -6.40 17.19 1.98
CA TRP A 105 -5.33 16.79 2.90
C TRP A 105 -4.14 16.15 2.19
N MET A 106 -4.41 15.25 1.23
CA MET A 106 -3.37 14.64 0.40
C MET A 106 -2.63 15.66 -0.48
N SER A 107 -3.36 16.62 -1.05
CA SER A 107 -2.79 17.59 -1.98
C SER A 107 -2.02 18.73 -1.29
N GLU A 108 -2.22 18.99 -0.01
CA GLU A 108 -1.46 20.01 0.74
C GLU A 108 -0.14 19.47 1.29
N ARG A 109 -0.03 18.15 1.48
CA ARG A 109 1.13 17.48 2.07
C ARG A 109 2.12 17.01 0.99
N ARG A 110 3.14 17.83 0.73
CA ARG A 110 4.15 17.60 -0.33
C ARG A 110 4.86 16.26 -0.16
N GLU A 111 5.11 15.84 1.07
CA GLU A 111 5.73 14.56 1.38
C GLU A 111 4.87 13.37 0.93
N LEU A 112 3.54 13.43 1.07
CA LEU A 112 2.65 12.36 0.63
C LEU A 112 2.59 12.26 -0.89
N ARG A 113 2.57 13.42 -1.57
CA ARG A 113 2.62 13.47 -3.04
C ARG A 113 3.92 12.88 -3.56
N TYR A 114 5.05 13.32 -3.01
CA TYR A 114 6.37 12.85 -3.40
C TYR A 114 6.51 11.34 -3.24
N LEU A 115 6.08 10.79 -2.09
CA LEU A 115 6.11 9.35 -1.85
C LEU A 115 5.21 8.56 -2.81
N LEU A 116 4.07 9.11 -3.21
CA LEU A 116 3.17 8.47 -4.18
C LEU A 116 3.75 8.50 -5.60
N GLU A 117 4.36 9.62 -6.01
CA GLU A 117 4.99 9.79 -7.33
C GLU A 117 6.25 8.92 -7.49
N THR A 118 6.97 8.69 -6.40
CA THR A 118 8.19 7.86 -6.36
C THR A 118 7.92 6.43 -5.91
N LEU A 119 6.64 6.03 -5.82
CA LEU A 119 6.25 4.69 -5.42
C LEU A 119 6.62 3.69 -6.53
N GLU A 120 7.32 2.63 -6.16
CA GLU A 120 7.78 1.61 -7.11
C GLU A 120 7.44 0.21 -6.60
N LEU A 121 7.16 -0.68 -7.54
CA LEU A 121 7.08 -2.12 -7.28
C LEU A 121 8.51 -2.69 -7.33
N GLU A 122 9.03 -3.01 -6.15
CA GLU A 122 10.37 -3.57 -5.93
C GLU A 122 10.50 -5.02 -6.39
#